data_AF-A0A6L6E8H8-F1
#
_entry.id   AF-A0A6L6E8H8-F1
#
_cell.length_a   1.000
_cell.length_b   1.000
_cell.length_c   1.000
_cell.angle_alpha   90.00
_cell.angle_beta   90.00
_cell.angle_gamma   90.00
#
_symmetry.space_group_name_H-M   'P 1'
#
loop_
_entity.id
_entity.type
_entity.pdbx_description
1 polymer ?
#
loop_
_entity_poly.entity_id
_entity_poly.type
_entity_poly.pdbx_seq_one_letter_code
_entity_poly.pdbx_strand_id
1 'polypeptide(L)' 'MTDSLRTPTTNDAVRTADIGKVFHSWSAQSTLAPFVIAGGKGCEVWDYEGNT' A
#
# COMPACT_ATOMS: atom_id res chain seq x y z
N MET A 1 7.78 -0.94 -21.04
CA MET A 1 7.28 -1.45 -19.75
C MET A 1 6.64 -0.28 -19.02
N THR A 2 5.32 -0.17 -19.03
CA THR A 2 4.60 0.87 -18.27
C THR A 2 4.56 0.40 -16.82
N ASP A 3 5.36 1.01 -15.95
CA ASP A 3 5.32 0.72 -14.53
C ASP A 3 4.02 1.25 -13.93
N SER A 4 3.06 0.35 -13.74
CA SER A 4 1.73 0.66 -13.17
C SER A 4 1.81 1.18 -11.74
N LEU A 5 2.96 1.07 -11.06
CA LEU A 5 3.17 1.57 -9.70
C LEU A 5 3.66 3.02 -9.67
N ARG A 6 3.95 3.63 -10.82
CA ARG A 6 4.36 5.04 -10.87
C ARG A 6 3.20 6.00 -10.56
N THR A 7 1.97 5.55 -10.78
CA THR A 7 0.74 6.27 -10.42
C THR A 7 -0.35 5.24 -10.11
N PRO A 8 -0.23 4.56 -8.95
CA PRO A 8 -1.20 3.53 -8.59
C PRO A 8 -2.54 4.18 -8.26
N THR A 9 -3.62 3.47 -8.56
CA THR A 9 -4.99 3.94 -8.36
C THR A 9 -5.85 3.00 -7.53
N THR A 10 -5.30 1.88 -7.03
CA THR A 10 -6.02 0.89 -6.22
C THR A 10 -5.16 0.37 -5.07
N ASN A 11 -5.82 -0.03 -3.98
CA ASN A 11 -5.14 -0.63 -2.82
C ASN A 11 -4.48 -1.96 -3.19
N ASP A 12 -5.17 -2.79 -3.97
CA ASP A 12 -4.70 -4.13 -4.34
C ASP A 12 -3.37 -4.12 -5.13
N ALA A 13 -3.23 -3.18 -6.07
CA ALA A 13 -2.01 -3.06 -6.88
C ALA A 13 -0.81 -2.70 -6.00
N VAL A 14 -0.99 -1.78 -5.05
CA VAL A 14 0.07 -1.38 -4.10
C VAL A 14 0.38 -2.51 -3.14
N ARG A 15 -0.63 -3.13 -2.52
CA ARG A 15 -0.46 -4.24 -1.58
C ARG A 15 0.29 -5.41 -2.21
N THR A 16 -0.10 -5.82 -3.42
CA THR A 16 0.54 -6.93 -4.12
C THR A 16 2.01 -6.64 -4.42
N ALA A 17 2.32 -5.42 -4.84
CA ALA A 17 3.70 -5.01 -5.09
C ALA A 17 4.53 -4.93 -3.80
N ASP A 18 3.92 -4.46 -2.71
CA ASP A 18 4.52 -4.31 -1.40
C ASP A 18 4.91 -5.67 -0.80
N ILE A 19 3.96 -6.59 -0.63
CA ILE A 19 4.22 -7.92 -0.04
C ILE A 19 5.17 -8.78 -0.89
N GLY A 20 5.29 -8.47 -2.19
CA GLY A 20 6.18 -9.17 -3.12
C GLY A 20 7.62 -8.64 -3.17
N LYS A 21 7.89 -7.44 -2.64
CA LYS A 21 9.17 -6.74 -2.85
C LYS A 21 9.73 -6.07 -1.59
N VAL A 22 8.91 -5.83 -0.58
CA VAL A 22 9.28 -5.09 0.63
C VAL A 22 9.32 -6.05 1.82
N PHE A 23 10.49 -6.14 2.47
CA PHE A 23 10.62 -6.86 3.73
C PHE A 23 10.30 -5.91 4.89
N HIS A 24 9.19 -6.17 5.58
CA HIS A 24 8.73 -5.31 6.66
C HIS A 24 9.47 -5.60 7.96
N SER A 25 9.96 -4.56 8.63
CA SER A 25 10.57 -4.70 9.95
C SER A 25 9.55 -5.29 10.94
N TRP A 26 10.06 -6.16 11.82
CA TRP A 26 9.32 -6.72 12.95
C TRP A 26 7.99 -7.38 12.60
N SER A 27 7.89 -7.94 11.39
CA SER A 27 6.66 -8.51 10.87
C SER A 27 6.85 -9.95 10.40
N ALA A 28 5.84 -10.79 10.61
CA ALA A 28 5.76 -12.09 9.97
C ALA A 28 5.37 -11.91 8.50
N GLN A 29 6.31 -12.11 7.59
CA GLN A 29 6.14 -11.73 6.17
C GLN A 29 5.00 -12.49 5.47
N SER A 30 4.78 -13.76 5.80
CA SER A 30 3.83 -14.63 5.08
C SER A 30 2.36 -14.30 5.33
N THR A 31 2.06 -13.46 6.33
CA THR A 31 0.67 -13.14 6.73
C THR A 31 0.40 -11.63 6.72
N LEU A 32 1.20 -10.85 6.00
CA LEU A 32 1.03 -9.41 5.91
C LEU A 32 -0.29 -9.04 5.21
N ALA A 33 -1.06 -8.16 5.86
CA ALA A 33 -2.25 -7.52 5.29
C ALA A 33 -2.18 -6.00 5.53
N PRO A 34 -1.28 -5.27 4.85
CA PRO A 34 -1.03 -3.87 5.14
C PRO A 34 -2.21 -2.98 4.72
N PHE A 35 -2.45 -1.95 5.53
CA PHE A 35 -3.26 -0.79 5.14
C PHE A 35 -2.47 0.08 4.17
N VAL A 36 -3.07 0.40 3.02
CA VAL A 36 -2.39 1.14 1.96
C VAL A 36 -2.66 2.63 2.15
N ILE A 37 -1.64 3.38 2.57
CA ILE A 37 -1.76 4.83 2.75
C ILE A 37 -1.48 5.51 1.41
N ALA A 38 -2.50 6.14 0.82
CA ALA A 38 -2.38 6.95 -0.39
C ALA A 38 -2.02 8.41 -0.08
N GLY A 39 -2.41 8.91 1.09
CA GLY A 39 -2.10 10.26 1.56
C GLY A 39 -2.53 10.52 3.00
N GLY A 40 -2.28 11.74 3.48
CA GLY A 40 -2.68 12.16 4.81
C GLY A 40 -2.65 13.68 5.00
N LYS A 41 -3.46 14.18 5.95
CA LYS A 41 -3.52 15.58 6.35
C LYS A 41 -3.81 15.67 7.84
N GLY A 42 -2.93 16.33 8.60
CA GLY A 42 -3.06 16.38 10.06
C GLY A 42 -2.94 14.98 10.65
N CYS A 43 -3.99 14.53 11.34
CA CYS A 43 -4.06 13.20 11.96
C CYS A 43 -4.93 12.20 11.17
N GLU A 44 -5.40 12.58 9.98
CA GLU A 44 -6.21 11.73 9.11
C GLU A 44 -5.37 11.21 7.94
N VAL A 45 -5.58 9.95 7.60
CA VAL A 45 -4.96 9.27 6.45
C VAL A 45 -6.06 8.71 5.56
N TRP A 46 -5.76 8.49 4.28
CA TRP A 46 -6.71 7.86 3.38
C TRP A 46 -6.01 6.93 2.40
N ASP A 47 -6.79 6.00 1.85
CA ASP A 47 -6.33 5.02 0.87
C ASP A 47 -6.77 5.37 -0.57
N TYR A 48 -6.52 4.48 -1.53
CA TYR A 48 -6.89 4.70 -2.93
C TYR A 48 -8.37 4.44 -3.23
N GLU A 49 -9.11 3.86 -2.29
CA GLU A 49 -10.53 3.49 -2.43
C GLU A 49 -11.46 4.49 -1.74
N GLY A 50 -10.91 5.54 -1.12
CA GLY A 50 -11.66 6.62 -0.50
C GLY A 50 -12.02 6.37 0.97
N ASN A 51 -11.36 5.40 1.63
CA ASN A 51 -11.51 5.18 3.06
C ASN A 51 -10.60 6.13 3.85
N THR A 52 -11.10 6.63 4.99
CA THR A 52 -10.40 7.52 5.94
C THR A 52 -10.41 6.95 7.35
#